data_AF-A0A2V1ARK8-F1
#
_entry.id   AF-A0A2V1ARK8-F1
#
_cell.length_a   1.000
_cell.length_b   1.000
_cell.length_c   1.000
_cell.angle_alpha   90.00
_cell.angle_beta   90.00
_cell.angle_gamma   90.00
#
_symmetry.space_group_name_H-M   'P 1'
#
loop_
_entity.id
_entity.type
_entity.pdbx_description
1 polymer ?
#
loop_
_entity_poly.entity_id
_entity_poly.type
_entity_poly.pdbx_seq_one_letter_code
_entity_poly.pdbx_strand_id
1 'polypeptide(L)'
;METKAEIVKYRHQQLPNGGMLTLNQLYSMFYDQGNTFVDRSLEMCIRDGLVKKFIITNASPVISRTGKGGQKSKVTYGYENMEVVVKIQHYLALIEEMAETADEDTAIALREFGKFVSKHPEALSICTTDISAEHLSALVNTGVVTLTSNHHNEINVHQYSLAYPRCGTFLKMINSGRSWLVKTLSKTKFKELLEEQLFEKWEGKNKANFRKPFYGYDLMWILADALGAGVAEVFKTPVGRGWRLTGKI
;
A
#
# COMPACT_ATOMS: atom_id res chain seq x y z
N MET A 1 13.17 23.35 7.82
CA MET A 1 12.26 22.50 8.61
C MET A 1 10.88 22.76 8.02
N GLU A 2 10.27 21.79 7.34
CA GLU A 2 8.95 22.00 6.72
C GLU A 2 7.95 22.42 7.79
N THR A 3 7.21 23.49 7.54
CA THR A 3 6.16 23.97 8.44
C THR A 3 5.00 22.96 8.46
N LYS A 4 4.20 22.93 9.54
CA LYS A 4 3.01 22.06 9.62
C LYS A 4 2.06 22.28 8.42
N ALA A 5 1.94 23.52 7.94
CA ALA A 5 1.10 23.87 6.78
C ALA A 5 1.63 23.24 5.47
N GLU A 6 2.94 23.26 5.26
CA GLU A 6 3.58 22.61 4.10
C GLU A 6 3.38 21.10 4.11
N ILE A 7 3.44 20.47 5.28
CA ILE A 7 3.21 19.02 5.45
C ILE A 7 1.76 18.66 5.15
N VAL A 8 0.80 19.44 5.65
CA VAL A 8 -0.63 19.22 5.36
C VAL A 8 -0.92 19.39 3.88
N LYS A 9 -0.36 20.44 3.25
CA LYS A 9 -0.47 20.65 1.80
C LYS A 9 0.14 19.48 1.02
N TYR A 10 1.32 19.01 1.42
CA TYR A 10 1.96 17.85 0.81
C TYR A 10 1.07 16.61 0.89
N ARG A 11 0.49 16.31 2.07
CA ARG A 11 -0.41 15.16 2.24
C ARG A 11 -1.61 15.21 1.30
N HIS A 12 -2.28 16.36 1.22
CA HIS A 12 -3.42 16.53 0.32
C HIS A 12 -3.06 16.39 -1.16
N GLN A 13 -1.82 16.73 -1.55
CA GLN A 13 -1.39 16.67 -2.94
C GLN A 13 -0.82 15.29 -3.34
N GLN A 14 -0.23 14.57 -2.39
CA GLN A 14 0.64 13.42 -2.68
C GLN A 14 0.11 12.09 -2.14
N LEU A 15 -0.87 12.11 -1.23
CA LEU A 15 -1.51 10.89 -0.74
C LEU A 15 -2.86 10.68 -1.43
N PRO A 16 -3.30 9.43 -1.60
CA PRO A 16 -4.61 9.11 -2.14
C PRO A 16 -5.76 9.85 -1.41
N ASN A 17 -6.47 10.72 -2.15
CA ASN A 17 -7.69 11.36 -1.65
C ASN A 17 -8.75 10.29 -1.35
N GLY A 18 -9.37 10.35 -0.16
CA GLY A 18 -10.31 9.33 0.30
C GLY A 18 -9.69 8.13 1.02
N GLY A 19 -8.35 8.09 1.12
CA GLY A 19 -7.61 7.08 1.88
C GLY A 19 -7.33 5.80 1.07
N MET A 20 -6.21 5.17 1.40
CA MET A 20 -5.76 3.90 0.84
C MET A 20 -5.22 3.05 1.99
N LEU A 21 -5.54 1.76 1.97
CA LEU A 21 -5.05 0.80 2.94
C LEU A 21 -4.32 -0.33 2.24
N THR A 22 -3.28 -0.86 2.87
CA THR A 22 -2.71 -2.16 2.48
C THR A 22 -3.59 -3.27 3.04
N LEU A 23 -3.60 -4.44 2.39
CA LEU A 23 -4.29 -5.62 2.92
C LEU A 23 -3.76 -6.02 4.30
N ASN A 24 -2.45 -5.83 4.56
CA ASN A 24 -1.85 -6.08 5.87
C ASN A 24 -2.45 -5.18 6.96
N GLN A 25 -2.75 -3.91 6.66
CA GLN A 25 -3.41 -3.04 7.64
C GLN A 25 -4.81 -3.58 7.98
N LEU A 26 -5.55 -4.10 7.00
CA LEU A 26 -6.84 -4.73 7.25
C LEU A 26 -6.71 -5.97 8.14
N TYR A 27 -5.74 -6.84 7.89
CA TYR A 27 -5.49 -8.00 8.76
C TYR A 27 -5.25 -7.60 10.22
N SER A 28 -4.56 -6.49 10.46
CA SER A 28 -4.35 -5.97 11.82
C SER A 28 -5.59 -5.32 12.43
N MET A 29 -6.41 -4.64 11.64
CA MET A 29 -7.65 -4.02 12.12
C MET A 29 -8.69 -5.06 12.54
N PHE A 30 -8.67 -6.23 11.90
CA PHE A 30 -9.56 -7.36 12.19
C PHE A 30 -8.78 -8.56 12.77
N TYR A 31 -7.77 -8.26 13.59
CA TYR A 31 -6.85 -9.26 14.13
C TYR A 31 -7.59 -10.40 14.85
N ASP A 32 -8.64 -10.07 15.62
CA ASP A 32 -9.40 -11.04 16.41
C ASP A 32 -10.30 -11.95 15.55
N GLN A 33 -10.68 -11.52 14.36
CA GLN A 33 -11.50 -12.30 13.41
C GLN A 33 -10.65 -13.19 12.49
N GLY A 34 -9.38 -12.85 12.30
CA GLY A 34 -8.42 -13.60 11.49
C GLY A 34 -8.49 -13.30 9.98
N ASN A 35 -7.42 -13.67 9.27
CA ASN A 35 -7.22 -13.28 7.86
C ASN A 35 -8.32 -13.80 6.93
N THR A 36 -8.82 -15.03 7.13
CA THR A 36 -9.89 -15.60 6.29
C THR A 36 -11.18 -14.79 6.35
N PHE A 37 -11.50 -14.21 7.52
CA PHE A 37 -12.64 -13.31 7.64
C PHE A 37 -12.43 -12.05 6.81
N VAL A 38 -11.23 -11.47 6.86
CA VAL A 38 -10.87 -10.27 6.08
C VAL A 38 -10.95 -10.56 4.59
N ASP A 39 -10.37 -11.65 4.13
CA ASP A 39 -10.35 -12.02 2.70
C ASP A 39 -11.78 -12.17 2.16
N ARG A 40 -12.63 -12.93 2.87
CA ARG A 40 -14.03 -13.14 2.49
C ARG A 40 -14.84 -11.83 2.52
N SER A 41 -14.65 -11.03 3.56
CA SER A 41 -15.38 -9.77 3.71
C SER A 41 -14.96 -8.75 2.66
N LEU A 42 -13.66 -8.71 2.32
CA LEU A 42 -13.13 -7.85 1.28
C LEU A 42 -13.63 -8.29 -0.10
N GLU A 43 -13.65 -9.58 -0.40
CA GLU A 43 -14.19 -10.11 -1.65
C GLU A 43 -15.67 -9.74 -1.82
N MET A 44 -16.48 -9.87 -0.76
CA MET A 44 -17.87 -9.41 -0.76
C MET A 44 -17.97 -7.90 -1.02
N CYS A 45 -17.18 -7.08 -0.31
CA CYS A 45 -17.15 -5.63 -0.53
C CYS A 45 -16.73 -5.24 -1.96
N ILE A 46 -15.83 -6.00 -2.58
CA ILE A 46 -15.41 -5.79 -3.97
C ILE A 46 -16.58 -6.13 -4.90
N ARG A 47 -17.19 -7.30 -4.73
CA ARG A 47 -18.33 -7.74 -5.56
C ARG A 47 -19.51 -6.79 -5.48
N ASP A 48 -19.77 -6.24 -4.29
CA ASP A 48 -20.86 -5.29 -4.05
C ASP A 48 -20.50 -3.86 -4.51
N GLY A 49 -19.33 -3.65 -5.12
CA GLY A 49 -18.91 -2.35 -5.65
C GLY A 49 -18.70 -1.31 -4.56
N LEU A 50 -18.22 -1.70 -3.37
CA LEU A 50 -17.90 -0.77 -2.28
C LEU A 50 -16.41 -0.41 -2.27
N VAL A 51 -15.56 -1.39 -2.62
CA VAL A 51 -14.10 -1.30 -2.54
C VAL A 51 -13.49 -1.72 -3.87
N LYS A 52 -12.45 -1.01 -4.31
CA LYS A 52 -11.59 -1.41 -5.42
C LYS A 52 -10.25 -1.89 -4.88
N LYS A 53 -9.79 -3.04 -5.37
CA LYS A 53 -8.49 -3.62 -5.07
C LYS A 53 -7.51 -3.39 -6.21
N PHE A 54 -6.26 -3.10 -5.88
CA PHE A 54 -5.15 -3.02 -6.81
C PHE A 54 -3.99 -3.91 -6.34
N ILE A 55 -3.28 -4.50 -7.30
CA ILE A 55 -2.07 -5.27 -7.05
C ILE A 55 -0.90 -4.46 -7.59
N ILE A 56 -0.01 -4.04 -6.71
CA ILE A 56 1.17 -3.27 -7.08
C ILE A 56 2.37 -4.21 -7.09
N THR A 57 2.90 -4.47 -8.27
CA THR A 57 3.96 -5.45 -8.47
C THR A 57 5.29 -4.97 -7.89
N ASN A 58 6.05 -5.89 -7.28
CA ASN A 58 7.38 -5.61 -6.70
C ASN A 58 7.43 -4.40 -5.74
N ALA A 59 6.35 -4.16 -5.00
CA ALA A 59 6.20 -2.95 -4.18
C ALA A 59 6.64 -3.10 -2.73
N SER A 60 6.67 -4.32 -2.18
CA SER A 60 7.01 -4.58 -0.78
C SER A 60 8.37 -5.26 -0.67
N PRO A 61 9.39 -4.67 -0.03
CA PRO A 61 10.65 -5.37 0.19
C PRO A 61 10.43 -6.51 1.17
N VAL A 62 10.98 -7.68 0.84
CA VAL A 62 11.00 -8.85 1.73
C VAL A 62 12.42 -9.33 1.88
N ILE A 63 12.81 -9.51 3.14
CA ILE A 63 14.03 -10.18 3.48
C ILE A 63 13.61 -11.58 3.96
N SER A 64 14.14 -12.61 3.30
CA SER A 64 13.92 -14.00 3.68
C SER A 64 15.20 -14.53 4.29
N ARG A 65 15.12 -14.99 5.54
CA ARG A 65 16.21 -15.71 6.21
C ARG A 65 15.93 -17.20 6.09
N THR A 66 16.43 -17.82 5.02
CA THR A 66 16.36 -19.28 4.88
C THR A 66 17.53 -19.92 5.62
N GLY A 67 17.21 -20.83 6.55
CA GLY A 67 18.17 -21.64 7.30
C GLY A 67 17.47 -22.50 8.34
N LYS A 68 17.22 -23.78 8.03
CA LYS A 68 16.91 -24.79 9.05
C LYS A 68 18.23 -25.17 9.72
N GLY A 69 18.36 -24.88 11.01
CA GLY A 69 19.41 -25.46 11.87
C GLY A 69 20.83 -24.96 11.59
N GLY A 70 21.33 -24.03 12.41
CA GLY A 70 22.75 -23.89 12.73
C GLY A 70 23.76 -23.45 11.65
N GLN A 71 23.45 -23.53 10.34
CA GLN A 71 24.35 -23.09 9.28
C GLN A 71 23.84 -21.84 8.57
N LYS A 72 24.77 -20.88 8.40
CA LYS A 72 24.66 -19.52 7.84
C LYS A 72 23.34 -19.23 7.14
N SER A 73 22.48 -18.47 7.82
CA SER A 73 21.25 -17.91 7.25
C SER A 73 21.56 -17.14 5.97
N LYS A 74 21.12 -17.66 4.82
CA LYS A 74 21.21 -16.91 3.56
C LYS A 74 20.11 -15.85 3.60
N VAL A 75 20.52 -14.59 3.51
CA VAL A 75 19.60 -13.46 3.46
C VAL A 75 19.29 -13.21 1.99
N THR A 76 18.07 -13.54 1.57
CA THR A 76 17.60 -13.23 0.21
C THR A 76 16.79 -11.94 0.27
N TYR A 77 17.15 -10.98 -0.60
CA TYR A 77 16.39 -9.76 -0.80
C TYR A 77 15.46 -9.97 -1.98
N GLY A 78 14.16 -9.78 -1.76
CA GLY A 78 13.14 -9.85 -2.79
C GLY A 78 12.16 -8.69 -2.69
N TYR A 79 11.31 -8.58 -3.70
CA TYR A 79 10.15 -7.72 -3.65
C TYR A 79 8.91 -8.58 -3.86
N GLU A 80 7.90 -8.36 -3.03
CA GLU A 80 6.59 -8.99 -3.14
C GLU A 80 5.57 -7.98 -3.66
N ASN A 81 4.50 -8.50 -4.25
CA ASN A 81 3.36 -7.69 -4.64
C ASN A 81 2.70 -7.11 -3.39
N MET A 82 2.22 -5.87 -3.49
CA MET A 82 1.45 -5.23 -2.44
C MET A 82 0.01 -5.05 -2.88
N GLU A 83 -0.91 -5.64 -2.12
CA GLU A 83 -2.34 -5.44 -2.32
C GLU A 83 -2.77 -4.18 -1.56
N VAL A 84 -3.39 -3.26 -2.28
CA VAL A 84 -3.97 -2.04 -1.71
C VAL A 84 -5.44 -1.95 -2.08
N VAL A 85 -6.20 -1.33 -1.20
CA VAL A 85 -7.64 -1.16 -1.35
C VAL A 85 -8.04 0.30 -1.12
N VAL A 86 -9.04 0.75 -1.87
CA VAL A 86 -9.63 2.08 -1.76
C VAL A 86 -11.15 1.95 -1.91
N LYS A 87 -11.93 2.91 -1.42
CA LYS A 87 -13.37 2.93 -1.73
C LYS A 87 -13.57 3.25 -3.21
N ILE A 88 -14.43 2.50 -3.89
CA ILE A 88 -14.61 2.66 -5.34
C ILE A 88 -15.11 4.06 -5.69
N GLN A 89 -15.98 4.64 -4.84
CA GLN A 89 -16.52 5.99 -5.02
C GLN A 89 -15.42 7.06 -5.14
N HIS A 90 -14.34 6.92 -4.37
CA HIS A 90 -13.22 7.87 -4.39
C HIS A 90 -12.35 7.67 -5.62
N TYR A 91 -12.19 6.42 -6.07
CA TYR A 91 -11.47 6.13 -7.30
C TYR A 91 -12.23 6.63 -8.54
N LEU A 92 -13.54 6.46 -8.59
CA LEU A 92 -14.38 7.00 -9.68
C LEU A 92 -14.40 8.53 -9.68
N ALA A 93 -14.49 9.18 -8.51
CA ALA A 93 -14.40 10.63 -8.42
C ALA A 93 -13.05 11.17 -8.90
N LEU A 94 -11.95 10.46 -8.59
CA LEU A 94 -10.62 10.79 -9.08
C LEU A 94 -10.52 10.66 -10.60
N ILE A 95 -11.11 9.61 -11.20
CA ILE A 95 -11.13 9.43 -12.65
C ILE A 95 -11.90 10.58 -13.32
N GLU A 96 -13.02 11.01 -12.75
CA GLU A 96 -13.78 12.15 -13.30
C GLU A 96 -13.01 13.48 -13.15
N GLU A 97 -12.37 13.75 -12.00
CA GLU A 97 -11.50 14.93 -11.81
C GLU A 97 -10.37 14.97 -12.85
N MET A 98 -9.79 13.81 -13.17
CA MET A 98 -8.78 13.68 -14.22
C MET A 98 -9.39 13.94 -15.61
N ALA A 99 -10.61 13.49 -15.87
CA ALA A 99 -11.30 13.72 -17.14
C ALA A 99 -11.68 15.18 -17.36
N GLU A 100 -12.02 15.92 -16.29
CA GLU A 100 -12.34 17.36 -16.36
C GLU A 100 -11.14 18.23 -16.74
N THR A 101 -9.92 17.74 -16.48
CA THR A 101 -8.67 18.49 -16.69
C THR A 101 -7.85 18.02 -17.90
N ALA A 102 -8.28 16.94 -18.55
CA ALA A 102 -7.61 16.34 -19.70
C ALA A 102 -8.07 16.93 -21.04
N ASP A 103 -7.31 16.64 -22.11
CA ASP A 103 -7.77 16.84 -23.48
C ASP A 103 -8.99 15.96 -23.82
N GLU A 104 -9.69 16.30 -24.90
CA GLU A 104 -10.96 15.67 -25.28
C GLU A 104 -10.86 14.14 -25.43
N ASP A 105 -9.82 13.66 -26.12
CA ASP A 105 -9.61 12.22 -26.36
C ASP A 105 -9.32 11.49 -25.05
N THR A 106 -8.42 12.03 -24.21
CA THR A 106 -8.11 11.45 -22.91
C THR A 106 -9.31 11.48 -21.95
N ALA A 107 -10.13 12.53 -22.00
CA ALA A 107 -11.34 12.63 -21.20
C ALA A 107 -12.38 11.59 -21.59
N ILE A 108 -12.54 11.31 -22.90
CA ILE A 108 -13.41 10.23 -23.40
C ILE A 108 -12.90 8.88 -22.89
N ALA A 109 -11.60 8.61 -23.01
CA ALA A 109 -10.99 7.38 -22.54
C ALA A 109 -11.17 7.17 -21.03
N LEU A 110 -10.96 8.22 -20.22
CA LEU A 110 -11.15 8.17 -18.76
C LEU A 110 -12.61 7.88 -18.36
N ARG A 111 -13.59 8.49 -19.04
CA ARG A 111 -15.01 8.23 -18.77
C ARG A 111 -15.45 6.84 -19.19
N GLU A 112 -14.94 6.33 -20.31
CA GLU A 112 -15.14 4.93 -20.72
C GLU A 112 -14.55 3.98 -19.68
N PHE A 113 -13.33 4.24 -19.22
CA PHE A 113 -12.68 3.48 -18.17
C PHE A 113 -13.45 3.52 -16.83
N GLY A 114 -13.96 4.68 -16.43
CA GLY A 114 -14.81 4.82 -15.24
C GLY A 114 -16.07 3.95 -15.32
N LYS A 115 -16.71 3.88 -16.48
CA LYS A 115 -17.86 2.97 -16.72
C LYS A 115 -17.45 1.51 -16.60
N PHE A 116 -16.30 1.13 -17.17
CA PHE A 116 -15.77 -0.22 -17.04
C PHE A 116 -15.53 -0.59 -15.58
N VAL A 117 -14.85 0.26 -14.80
CA VAL A 117 -14.56 0.02 -13.38
C VAL A 117 -15.83 -0.13 -12.55
N SER A 118 -16.86 0.69 -12.84
CA SER A 118 -18.16 0.62 -12.16
C SER A 118 -18.91 -0.69 -12.47
N LYS A 119 -18.83 -1.16 -13.71
CA LYS A 119 -19.49 -2.41 -14.15
C LYS A 119 -18.73 -3.67 -13.73
N HIS A 120 -17.41 -3.58 -13.58
CA HIS A 120 -16.51 -4.69 -13.28
C HIS A 120 -15.65 -4.38 -12.05
N PRO A 121 -16.25 -4.32 -10.85
CA PRO A 121 -15.52 -3.92 -9.64
C PRO A 121 -14.41 -4.90 -9.25
N GLU A 122 -14.52 -6.19 -9.61
CA GLU A 122 -13.52 -7.23 -9.38
C GLU A 122 -12.33 -7.20 -10.36
N ALA A 123 -12.43 -6.48 -11.49
CA ALA A 123 -11.40 -6.49 -12.52
C ALA A 123 -10.06 -5.94 -11.99
N LEU A 124 -8.98 -6.69 -12.19
CA LEU A 124 -7.61 -6.25 -11.85
C LEU A 124 -6.80 -5.84 -13.09
N SER A 125 -7.32 -6.16 -14.27
CA SER A 125 -6.74 -5.80 -15.56
C SER A 125 -7.84 -5.49 -16.57
N ILE A 126 -7.43 -4.85 -17.67
CA ILE A 126 -8.27 -4.50 -18.80
C ILE A 126 -7.55 -4.85 -20.10
N CYS A 127 -8.32 -5.22 -21.12
CA CYS A 127 -7.80 -5.66 -22.41
C CYS A 127 -8.26 -4.78 -23.57
N THR A 128 -7.64 -4.94 -24.74
CA THR A 128 -8.03 -4.24 -25.99
C THR A 128 -9.43 -4.61 -26.50
N THR A 129 -10.02 -5.68 -25.96
CA THR A 129 -11.42 -6.06 -26.22
C THR A 129 -12.42 -5.24 -25.40
N ASP A 130 -11.97 -4.66 -24.28
CA ASP A 130 -12.82 -3.88 -23.37
C ASP A 130 -12.80 -2.39 -23.71
N ILE A 131 -11.62 -1.88 -24.11
CA ILE A 131 -11.38 -0.49 -24.50
C ILE A 131 -10.44 -0.46 -25.71
N SER A 132 -10.63 0.51 -26.62
CA SER A 132 -9.81 0.66 -27.82
C SER A 132 -8.31 0.84 -27.48
N ALA A 133 -7.43 0.41 -28.39
CA ALA A 133 -5.97 0.53 -28.18
C ALA A 133 -5.52 1.99 -28.03
N GLU A 134 -6.16 2.92 -28.75
CA GLU A 134 -5.89 4.37 -28.65
C GLU A 134 -6.24 4.90 -27.26
N HIS A 135 -7.44 4.56 -26.75
CA HIS A 135 -7.86 4.95 -25.41
C HIS A 135 -6.99 4.29 -24.34
N LEU A 136 -6.60 3.02 -24.49
CA LEU A 136 -5.66 2.36 -23.56
C LEU A 136 -4.31 3.08 -23.50
N SER A 137 -3.78 3.51 -24.65
CA SER A 137 -2.55 4.31 -24.70
C SER A 137 -2.70 5.64 -23.96
N ALA A 138 -3.83 6.33 -24.12
CA ALA A 138 -4.14 7.54 -23.36
C ALA A 138 -4.21 7.25 -21.85
N LEU A 139 -4.91 6.19 -21.44
CA LEU A 139 -5.06 5.78 -20.04
C LEU A 139 -3.72 5.45 -19.38
N VAL A 140 -2.77 4.83 -20.09
CA VAL A 140 -1.41 4.57 -19.58
C VAL A 140 -0.71 5.88 -19.19
N ASN A 141 -0.84 6.93 -20.01
CA ASN A 141 -0.23 8.23 -19.73
C ASN A 141 -0.82 8.90 -18.48
N THR A 142 -2.07 8.60 -18.15
CA THR A 142 -2.72 9.10 -16.93
C THR A 142 -2.31 8.33 -15.67
N GLY A 143 -1.78 7.11 -15.82
CA GLY A 143 -1.35 6.23 -14.72
C GLY A 143 -2.48 5.49 -14.02
N VAL A 144 -3.70 5.48 -14.56
CA VAL A 144 -4.82 4.65 -14.05
C VAL A 144 -4.74 3.20 -14.53
N VAL A 145 -3.91 2.94 -15.54
CA VAL A 145 -3.52 1.61 -15.99
C VAL A 145 -2.02 1.54 -16.20
N THR A 146 -1.43 0.36 -16.05
CA THR A 146 -0.01 0.12 -16.27
C THR A 146 0.21 -1.13 -17.10
N LEU A 147 1.28 -1.12 -17.89
CA LEU A 147 1.79 -2.31 -18.53
C LEU A 147 2.44 -3.20 -17.47
N THR A 148 1.97 -4.44 -17.33
CA THR A 148 2.67 -5.42 -16.49
C THR A 148 3.83 -6.02 -17.25
N SER A 149 5.05 -5.64 -16.89
CA SER A 149 6.24 -6.43 -17.18
C SER A 149 6.64 -7.20 -15.92
N ASN A 150 6.51 -8.53 -15.97
CA ASN A 150 7.16 -9.38 -14.99
C ASN A 150 8.43 -9.92 -15.66
N HIS A 151 9.59 -9.83 -15.01
CA HIS A 151 10.87 -10.35 -15.55
C HIS A 151 10.86 -11.85 -15.93
N HIS A 152 9.76 -12.58 -15.68
CA HIS A 152 9.56 -14.00 -15.97
C HIS A 152 8.38 -14.29 -16.91
N ASN A 153 7.54 -13.31 -17.25
CA ASN A 153 6.43 -13.49 -18.20
C ASN A 153 6.64 -12.57 -19.40
N GLU A 154 6.44 -13.09 -20.60
CA GLU A 154 6.31 -12.27 -21.81
C GLU A 154 5.27 -11.17 -21.58
N ILE A 155 5.56 -9.95 -22.03
CA ILE A 155 4.62 -8.85 -21.97
C ILE A 155 3.40 -9.27 -22.78
N ASN A 156 2.28 -9.55 -22.13
CA ASN A 156 1.02 -9.73 -22.83
C ASN A 156 0.60 -8.33 -23.31
N VAL A 157 0.91 -8.03 -24.57
CA VAL A 157 0.72 -6.71 -25.21
C VAL A 157 -0.76 -6.27 -25.18
N HIS A 158 -1.69 -7.18 -24.90
CA HIS A 158 -3.12 -6.94 -24.88
C HIS A 158 -3.74 -6.83 -23.48
N GLN A 159 -2.94 -6.87 -22.41
CA GLN A 159 -3.44 -6.84 -21.03
C GLN A 159 -2.73 -5.77 -20.20
N TYR A 160 -3.51 -4.87 -19.61
CA TYR A 160 -3.04 -3.76 -18.79
C TYR A 160 -3.57 -3.92 -17.37
N SER A 161 -2.72 -3.80 -16.35
CA SER A 161 -3.17 -3.81 -14.96
C SER A 161 -3.81 -2.49 -14.58
N LEU A 162 -4.89 -2.56 -13.81
CA LEU A 162 -5.47 -1.38 -13.19
C LEU A 162 -4.52 -0.87 -12.11
N ALA A 163 -4.37 0.45 -12.04
CA ALA A 163 -3.50 1.12 -11.09
C ALA A 163 -4.22 2.29 -10.42
N TYR A 164 -3.81 2.58 -9.19
CA TYR A 164 -4.18 3.82 -8.53
C TYR A 164 -3.10 4.87 -8.86
N PRO A 165 -3.44 5.99 -9.50
CA PRO A 165 -2.46 6.98 -9.90
C PRO A 165 -1.80 7.61 -8.66
N ARG A 166 -0.50 7.93 -8.77
CA ARG A 166 0.30 8.53 -7.68
C ARG A 166 0.41 7.68 -6.39
N CYS A 167 0.14 6.38 -6.44
CA CYS A 167 0.27 5.48 -5.26
C CYS A 167 1.71 5.34 -4.71
N GLY A 168 2.74 5.68 -5.49
CA GLY A 168 4.15 5.48 -5.11
C GLY A 168 4.57 6.19 -3.82
N THR A 169 4.04 7.38 -3.53
CA THR A 169 4.36 8.11 -2.29
C THR A 169 3.84 7.37 -1.06
N PHE A 170 2.61 6.83 -1.13
CA PHE A 170 2.03 6.03 -0.07
C PHE A 170 2.87 4.78 0.21
N LEU A 171 3.25 4.04 -0.83
CA LEU A 171 4.08 2.84 -0.68
C LEU A 171 5.45 3.14 -0.11
N LYS A 172 6.09 4.22 -0.57
CA LYS A 172 7.38 4.66 -0.06
C LYS A 172 7.32 4.99 1.43
N MET A 173 6.24 5.62 1.87
CA MET A 173 6.01 5.96 3.27
C MET A 173 5.84 4.69 4.12
N ILE A 174 5.01 3.75 3.69
CA ILE A 174 4.83 2.44 4.35
C ILE A 174 6.17 1.69 4.44
N ASN A 175 6.88 1.52 3.34
CA ASN A 175 8.15 0.78 3.28
C ASN A 175 9.24 1.44 4.13
N SER A 176 9.30 2.77 4.12
CA SER A 176 10.23 3.52 4.97
C SER A 176 9.88 3.36 6.45
N GLY A 177 8.58 3.29 6.78
CA GLY A 177 8.10 3.12 8.14
C GLY A 177 8.45 1.74 8.68
N ARG A 178 8.20 0.68 7.89
CA ARG A 178 8.67 -0.68 8.19
C ARG A 178 10.18 -0.71 8.43
N SER A 179 10.94 -0.09 7.52
CA SER A 179 12.39 -0.01 7.63
C SER A 179 12.84 0.70 8.92
N TRP A 180 12.15 1.77 9.30
CA TRP A 180 12.39 2.46 10.57
C TRP A 180 12.08 1.57 11.78
N LEU A 181 10.95 0.87 11.76
CA LEU A 181 10.53 -0.02 12.85
C LEU A 181 11.56 -1.14 13.05
N VAL A 182 11.93 -1.83 11.97
CA VAL A 182 12.96 -2.88 11.98
C VAL A 182 14.28 -2.35 12.52
N LYS A 183 14.76 -1.20 12.03
CA LYS A 183 16.00 -0.58 12.52
C LYS A 183 15.92 -0.18 13.99
N THR A 184 14.76 0.26 14.45
CA THR A 184 14.56 0.73 15.82
C THR A 184 14.55 -0.44 16.80
N LEU A 185 13.76 -1.48 16.52
CA LEU A 185 13.69 -2.67 17.34
C LEU A 185 15.01 -3.46 17.31
N SER A 186 15.68 -3.58 16.17
CA SER A 186 16.96 -4.32 16.05
C SER A 186 18.10 -3.77 16.90
N LYS A 187 18.01 -2.52 17.38
CA LYS A 187 19.01 -1.92 18.30
C LYS A 187 18.86 -2.41 19.73
N THR A 188 17.74 -3.01 20.08
CA THR A 188 17.48 -3.52 21.43
C THR A 188 17.94 -4.97 21.56
N LYS A 189 18.33 -5.38 22.78
CA LYS A 189 18.84 -6.72 23.07
C LYS A 189 17.86 -7.83 22.64
N PHE A 190 16.57 -7.63 22.88
CA PHE A 190 15.52 -8.62 22.62
C PHE A 190 14.68 -8.30 21.38
N LYS A 191 15.09 -7.30 20.59
CA LYS A 191 14.35 -6.82 19.41
C LYS A 191 12.90 -6.41 19.72
N GLU A 192 12.70 -5.84 20.90
CA GLU A 192 11.40 -5.45 21.43
C GLU A 192 11.45 -4.09 22.13
N LEU A 193 10.34 -3.36 22.12
CA LEU A 193 10.14 -2.09 22.83
C LEU A 193 8.68 -1.96 23.28
N LEU A 194 8.44 -1.17 24.33
CA LEU A 194 7.09 -0.72 24.66
C LEU A 194 6.56 0.22 23.57
N GLU A 195 5.26 0.17 23.32
CA GLU A 195 4.59 0.99 22.32
C GLU A 195 4.81 2.48 22.58
N GLU A 196 4.66 2.93 23.83
CA GLU A 196 4.91 4.31 24.24
C GLU A 196 6.33 4.78 23.88
N GLN A 197 7.33 3.91 24.05
CA GLN A 197 8.71 4.21 23.68
C GLN A 197 8.90 4.30 22.17
N LEU A 198 8.15 3.53 21.38
CA LEU A 198 8.13 3.68 19.92
C LEU A 198 7.51 5.02 19.52
N PHE A 199 6.39 5.41 20.13
CA PHE A 199 5.77 6.72 19.91
C PHE A 199 6.70 7.87 20.27
N GLU A 200 7.39 7.80 21.41
CA GLU A 200 8.37 8.81 21.81
C GLU A 200 9.50 8.93 20.77
N LYS A 201 9.97 7.80 20.23
CA LYS A 201 11.01 7.81 19.18
C LYS A 201 10.49 8.33 17.83
N TRP A 202 9.21 8.10 17.52
CA TRP A 202 8.58 8.51 16.26
C TRP A 202 8.19 10.00 16.26
N GLU A 203 7.50 10.45 17.31
CA GLU A 203 6.86 11.77 17.40
C GLU A 203 7.53 12.73 18.39
N GLY A 204 8.39 12.22 19.28
CA GLY A 204 8.97 12.98 20.38
C GLY A 204 9.98 14.04 19.95
N LYS A 205 10.99 14.31 20.78
CA LYS A 205 11.85 15.53 20.64
C LYS A 205 12.46 15.72 19.25
N ASN A 206 12.75 14.64 18.53
CA ASN A 206 13.36 14.69 17.20
C ASN A 206 12.34 14.89 16.06
N LYS A 207 11.03 14.73 16.33
CA LYS A 207 9.93 14.78 15.35
C LYS A 207 10.27 13.99 14.09
N ALA A 208 10.74 12.76 14.26
CA ALA A 208 11.26 11.94 13.17
C ALA A 208 10.18 11.71 12.11
N ASN A 209 8.93 11.53 12.55
CA ASN A 209 7.77 11.40 11.69
C ASN A 209 7.51 12.64 10.83
N PHE A 210 7.76 13.87 11.29
CA PHE A 210 7.52 15.08 10.48
C PHE A 210 8.59 15.31 9.40
N ARG A 211 9.63 14.47 9.32
CA ARG A 211 10.67 14.57 8.29
C ARG A 211 10.32 13.66 7.11
N LYS A 212 10.84 13.99 5.92
CA LYS A 212 10.85 13.05 4.78
C LYS A 212 11.47 11.72 5.22
N PRO A 213 10.87 10.57 4.85
CA PRO A 213 9.74 10.38 3.94
C PRO A 213 8.37 10.23 4.63
N PHE A 214 8.25 10.56 5.92
CA PHE A 214 7.07 10.26 6.73
C PHE A 214 6.03 11.37 6.76
N TYR A 215 6.45 12.63 6.61
CA TYR A 215 5.53 13.78 6.50
C TYR A 215 4.44 13.79 7.58
N GLY A 216 4.79 13.37 8.79
CA GLY A 216 4.01 13.23 10.02
C GLY A 216 2.97 12.10 10.01
N TYR A 217 3.18 11.05 9.22
CA TYR A 217 2.32 9.87 9.19
C TYR A 217 2.24 9.22 10.57
N ASP A 218 1.05 8.73 10.92
CA ASP A 218 0.79 8.10 12.21
C ASP A 218 1.52 6.75 12.30
N LEU A 219 2.22 6.54 13.41
CA LEU A 219 2.93 5.30 13.68
C LEU A 219 1.97 4.10 13.70
N MET A 220 0.72 4.27 14.14
CA MET A 220 -0.26 3.19 14.19
C MET A 220 -0.48 2.55 12.82
N TRP A 221 -0.49 3.34 11.74
CA TRP A 221 -0.64 2.79 10.39
C TRP A 221 0.56 1.96 9.94
N ILE A 222 1.77 2.30 10.41
CA ILE A 222 2.98 1.52 10.16
C ILE A 222 2.97 0.25 11.00
N LEU A 223 2.57 0.34 12.27
CA LEU A 223 2.46 -0.81 13.17
C LEU A 223 1.38 -1.79 12.70
N ALA A 224 0.23 -1.31 12.25
CA ALA A 224 -0.82 -2.13 11.66
C ALA A 224 -0.32 -2.85 10.39
N ASP A 225 0.38 -2.13 9.51
CA ASP A 225 0.92 -2.75 8.31
C ASP A 225 2.02 -3.80 8.64
N ALA A 226 2.89 -3.52 9.62
CA ALA A 226 3.93 -4.45 10.06
C ALA A 226 3.36 -5.68 10.79
N LEU A 227 2.31 -5.53 11.60
CA LEU A 227 1.63 -6.61 12.29
C LEU A 227 0.98 -7.58 11.29
N GLY A 228 0.20 -7.06 10.36
CA GLY A 228 -0.53 -7.89 9.39
C GLY A 228 0.38 -8.55 8.37
N ALA A 229 1.51 -7.91 8.04
CA ALA A 229 2.56 -8.53 7.23
C ALA A 229 3.33 -9.63 8.00
N GLY A 230 3.18 -9.68 9.32
CA GLY A 230 3.90 -10.57 10.21
C GLY A 230 5.35 -10.16 10.47
N VAL A 231 5.72 -8.89 10.23
CA VAL A 231 7.07 -8.35 10.46
C VAL A 231 7.33 -8.09 11.95
N ALA A 232 6.29 -7.65 12.64
CA ALA A 232 6.31 -7.46 14.08
C ALA A 232 5.07 -8.13 14.69
N GLU A 233 5.17 -8.48 15.96
CA GLU A 233 4.06 -8.97 16.76
C GLU A 233 3.86 -8.08 17.98
N VAL A 234 2.61 -8.03 18.45
CA VAL A 234 2.22 -7.28 19.64
C VAL A 234 2.03 -8.24 20.81
N PHE A 235 2.49 -7.83 22.00
CA PHE A 235 2.35 -8.59 23.23
C PHE A 235 1.96 -7.67 24.39
N LYS A 236 1.32 -8.25 25.42
CA LYS A 236 0.94 -7.50 26.63
C LYS A 236 2.03 -7.64 27.69
N THR A 237 2.35 -6.55 28.37
CA THR A 237 3.22 -6.52 29.54
C THR A 237 2.46 -5.89 30.71
N PRO A 238 2.93 -6.06 31.97
CA PRO A 238 2.33 -5.38 33.12
C PRO A 238 2.31 -3.85 33.01
N VAL A 239 3.18 -3.27 32.17
CA VAL A 239 3.36 -1.81 32.02
C VAL A 239 2.87 -1.28 30.67
N GLY A 240 2.17 -2.11 29.87
CA GLY A 240 1.59 -1.68 28.59
C GLY A 240 1.83 -2.65 27.43
N ARG A 241 1.48 -2.22 26.22
CA ARG A 241 1.69 -3.00 24.98
C ARG A 241 3.17 -2.96 24.57
N GLY A 242 3.71 -4.12 24.24
CA GLY A 242 5.04 -4.29 23.67
C GLY A 242 4.97 -4.75 22.22
N TRP A 243 6.00 -4.40 21.45
CA TRP A 243 6.15 -4.76 20.05
C TRP A 243 7.51 -5.43 19.85
N ARG A 244 7.52 -6.57 19.15
CA ARG A 244 8.75 -7.36 18.90
C ARG A 244 8.87 -7.73 17.43
N LEU A 245 10.09 -7.75 16.89
CA LEU A 245 10.33 -8.27 15.54
C LEU A 245 10.15 -9.78 15.49
N THR A 246 9.51 -10.26 14.43
CA THR A 246 9.39 -11.69 14.15
C THR A 246 10.63 -12.20 13.40
N GLY A 247 10.61 -13.48 13.01
CA GLY A 247 11.60 -14.04 12.08
C GLY A 247 11.44 -13.60 10.63
N LYS A 248 10.29 -12.97 10.28
CA LYS A 248 9.97 -12.47 8.95
C LYS A 248 10.35 -10.99 8.89
N ILE A 249 11.64 -10.72 8.76
CA ILE A 249 12.18 -9.37 8.52
C ILE A 249 12.67 -9.38 7.10
#